data_AF-A0A938MGX8-F1
#
_entry.id   AF-A0A938MGX8-F1
#
_cell.length_a   1.000
_cell.length_b   1.000
_cell.length_c   1.000
_cell.angle_alpha   90.00
_cell.angle_beta   90.00
_cell.angle_gamma   90.00
#
_symmetry.space_group_name_H-M   'P 1'
#
loop_
_entity.id
_entity.type
_entity.pdbx_description
1 polymer ?
#
loop_
_entity_poly.entity_id
_entity_poly.type
_entity_poly.pdbx_seq_one_letter_code
_entity_poly.pdbx_strand_id
1 'polypeptide(L)'
;MIGGFSMKTLLIFPPSSDPTQPYHSLAYLSAFLRQRGCSVVVKDANIEAYDRLLTRSELQPRVGRVGERLGRLNRKRSLSFDEQKEYLAVCRAWGGAPYAAENVERAKARLRDPHSFYDPEAYDWSVRVIQAALRLISASHHPLELSFTRYSTPFHMLSCEEILADMREGTNPFLDYYESHLARAVNAERPGLVGISMVFPAQLAQGFIIAWLLRRGFPNLHVVGGGPALTQLAIRQNDAALRKLFAFFNSIVAYEGEQALWALIQRLQRGRDPVGLRNVIWLDRKRDTLHFNREPLLEDLDALPCPDYDGYPLKAYLSPSLVLPYS
;
A
#
# COMPACT_ATOMS: atom_id res chain seq x y z
N MET A 1 -34.50 1.80 -19.16
CA MET A 1 -33.17 2.40 -18.89
C MET A 1 -33.32 3.41 -17.76
N ILE A 2 -33.01 3.02 -16.52
CA ILE A 2 -32.87 3.97 -15.42
C ILE A 2 -31.37 4.10 -15.22
N GLY A 3 -30.80 5.20 -15.72
CA GLY A 3 -29.43 5.59 -15.45
C GLY A 3 -29.29 5.96 -13.97
N GLY A 4 -29.21 4.95 -13.11
CA GLY A 4 -28.87 5.13 -11.70
C GLY A 4 -27.38 5.44 -11.61
N PHE A 5 -27.02 6.54 -10.95
CA PHE A 5 -25.64 6.87 -10.64
C PHE A 5 -24.94 5.66 -10.01
N SER A 6 -24.01 5.06 -10.76
CA SER A 6 -23.18 3.97 -10.28
C SER A 6 -22.28 4.50 -9.17
N MET A 7 -22.40 3.96 -7.95
CA MET A 7 -21.47 4.27 -6.85
C MET A 7 -20.04 4.11 -7.34
N LYS A 8 -19.33 5.22 -7.38
CA LYS A 8 -17.94 5.25 -7.82
C LYS A 8 -17.04 4.54 -6.82
N THR A 9 -16.19 3.68 -7.34
CA THR A 9 -15.29 2.83 -6.56
C THR A 9 -13.84 3.18 -6.89
N LEU A 10 -13.04 3.42 -5.86
CA LEU A 10 -11.60 3.63 -5.98
C LEU A 10 -10.87 2.41 -5.43
N LEU A 11 -10.05 1.76 -6.24
CA LEU A 11 -9.23 0.61 -5.84
C LEU A 11 -7.79 1.05 -5.60
N ILE A 12 -7.25 0.71 -4.43
CA ILE A 12 -5.91 1.11 -3.99
C ILE A 12 -5.03 -0.13 -3.84
N PHE A 13 -3.86 -0.09 -4.49
CA PHE A 13 -2.76 -1.02 -4.23
C PHE A 13 -1.73 -0.34 -3.31
N PRO A 14 -1.64 -0.70 -2.02
CA PRO A 14 -0.82 0.02 -1.05
C PRO A 14 0.68 -0.38 -1.12
N PRO A 15 1.62 0.45 -0.63
CA PRO A 15 2.99 0.02 -0.39
C PRO A 15 3.06 -1.06 0.71
N SER A 16 4.13 -1.83 0.89
CA SER A 16 5.33 -1.92 0.05
C SER A 16 5.24 -3.13 -0.88
N SER A 17 5.47 -2.92 -2.17
CA SER A 17 5.61 -3.95 -3.20
C SER A 17 6.61 -3.50 -4.27
N ASP A 18 7.04 -4.44 -5.11
CA ASP A 18 8.00 -4.17 -6.18
C ASP A 18 7.45 -3.12 -7.18
N PRO A 19 8.12 -1.97 -7.38
CA PRO A 19 7.68 -0.90 -8.28
C PRO A 19 8.18 -1.04 -9.72
N THR A 20 8.67 -2.21 -10.14
CA THR A 20 9.13 -2.45 -11.53
C THR A 20 7.99 -2.73 -12.50
N GLN A 21 6.84 -3.21 -12.01
CA GLN A 21 5.67 -3.52 -12.84
C GLN A 21 4.36 -3.41 -12.04
N PRO A 22 3.22 -3.14 -12.70
CA PRO A 22 1.91 -3.16 -12.05
C PRO A 22 1.57 -4.57 -11.56
N TYR A 23 0.92 -4.66 -10.40
CA TYR A 23 0.34 -5.92 -9.96
C TYR A 23 -1.03 -6.17 -10.63
N HIS A 24 -1.25 -7.38 -11.12
CA HIS A 24 -2.36 -7.72 -12.02
C HIS A 24 -3.73 -7.75 -11.35
N SER A 25 -3.82 -8.01 -10.04
CA SER A 25 -5.12 -8.25 -9.39
C SER A 25 -6.12 -7.10 -9.54
N LEU A 26 -5.66 -5.83 -9.45
CA LEU A 26 -6.54 -4.69 -9.65
C LEU A 26 -6.91 -4.48 -11.12
N ALA A 27 -6.11 -4.94 -12.07
CA ALA A 27 -6.41 -4.85 -13.50
C ALA A 27 -7.56 -5.81 -13.87
N TYR A 28 -7.51 -7.06 -13.39
CA TYR A 28 -8.62 -8.01 -13.56
C TYR A 28 -9.87 -7.57 -12.80
N LEU A 29 -9.73 -7.16 -11.54
CA LEU A 29 -10.86 -6.74 -10.71
C LEU A 29 -11.55 -5.49 -11.29
N SER A 30 -10.79 -4.51 -11.77
CA SER A 30 -11.35 -3.30 -12.38
C SER A 30 -12.05 -3.61 -13.71
N ALA A 31 -11.46 -4.47 -14.56
CA ALA A 31 -12.10 -4.94 -15.79
C ALA A 31 -13.44 -5.63 -15.51
N PHE A 32 -13.47 -6.56 -14.56
CA PHE A 32 -14.66 -7.30 -14.15
C PHE A 32 -15.79 -6.38 -13.69
N LEU A 33 -15.45 -5.37 -12.89
CA LEU A 33 -16.40 -4.39 -12.36
C LEU A 33 -16.89 -3.43 -13.45
N ARG A 34 -16.00 -2.92 -14.30
CA ARG A 34 -16.34 -2.00 -15.41
C ARG A 34 -17.26 -2.67 -16.42
N GLN A 35 -17.01 -3.94 -16.77
CA GLN A 35 -17.89 -4.72 -17.66
C GLN A 35 -19.32 -4.86 -17.10
N ARG A 36 -19.49 -4.80 -15.78
CA ARG A 36 -20.78 -4.84 -15.09
C ARG A 36 -21.36 -3.45 -14.76
N GLY A 37 -20.83 -2.39 -15.38
CA GLY A 37 -21.34 -1.02 -15.26
C GLY A 37 -20.93 -0.30 -13.97
N CYS A 38 -19.93 -0.80 -13.22
CA CYS A 38 -19.36 -0.08 -12.09
C CYS A 38 -18.39 1.01 -12.57
N SER A 39 -18.49 2.22 -12.02
CA SER A 39 -17.51 3.27 -12.23
C SER A 39 -16.28 3.02 -11.35
N VAL A 40 -15.18 2.55 -11.94
CA VAL A 40 -13.96 2.18 -11.18
C VAL A 40 -12.77 3.05 -11.57
N VAL A 41 -12.05 3.53 -10.55
CA VAL A 41 -10.75 4.20 -10.67
C VAL A 41 -9.71 3.34 -9.95
N VAL A 42 -8.55 3.14 -10.56
CA VAL A 42 -7.42 2.42 -9.94
C VAL A 42 -6.36 3.42 -9.49
N LYS A 43 -5.79 3.17 -8.32
CA LYS A 43 -4.73 3.97 -7.70
C LYS A 43 -3.63 3.04 -7.22
N ASP A 44 -2.54 2.96 -7.97
CA ASP A 44 -1.34 2.26 -7.52
C ASP A 44 -0.54 3.16 -6.56
N ALA A 45 -0.94 3.13 -5.29
CA ALA A 45 -0.29 3.90 -4.25
C ALA A 45 1.14 3.42 -3.96
N ASN A 46 1.48 2.17 -4.31
CA ASN A 46 2.83 1.65 -4.14
C ASN A 46 3.84 2.41 -5.01
N ILE A 47 3.62 2.44 -6.32
CA ILE A 47 4.56 3.12 -7.23
C ILE A 47 4.56 4.64 -7.02
N GLU A 48 3.39 5.25 -6.80
CA GLU A 48 3.32 6.70 -6.56
C GLU A 48 4.04 7.13 -5.28
N ALA A 49 3.90 6.35 -4.20
CA ALA A 49 4.58 6.65 -2.95
C ALA A 49 6.10 6.49 -3.08
N TYR A 50 6.58 5.43 -3.75
CA TYR A 50 8.01 5.25 -4.00
C TYR A 50 8.58 6.31 -4.93
N ASP A 51 7.87 6.68 -6.00
CA ASP A 51 8.34 7.69 -6.93
C ASP A 51 8.53 9.04 -6.24
N ARG A 52 7.59 9.43 -5.36
CA ARG A 52 7.70 10.64 -4.53
C ARG A 52 8.84 10.55 -3.51
N LEU A 53 8.90 9.43 -2.78
CA LEU A 53 9.87 9.24 -1.70
C LEU A 53 11.32 9.20 -2.21
N LEU A 54 11.51 8.75 -3.45
CA LEU A 54 12.81 8.68 -4.14
C LEU A 54 13.05 9.94 -5.00
N THR A 55 12.99 11.10 -4.37
CA THR A 55 13.32 12.40 -4.98
C THR A 55 14.40 13.10 -4.17
N ARG A 56 15.13 14.02 -4.81
CA ARG A 56 16.16 14.78 -4.10
C ARG A 56 15.57 15.60 -2.95
N SER A 57 14.40 16.22 -3.18
CA SER A 57 13.69 17.02 -2.18
C SER A 57 13.29 16.22 -0.95
N GLU A 58 12.91 14.95 -1.11
CA GLU A 58 12.61 14.07 0.02
C GLU A 58 13.86 13.55 0.71
N LEU A 59 14.92 13.23 -0.02
CA LEU A 59 16.12 12.64 0.56
C LEU A 59 17.01 13.67 1.27
N GLN A 60 17.09 14.91 0.78
CA GLN A 60 18.01 15.92 1.32
C GLN A 60 17.79 16.22 2.83
N PRO A 61 16.55 16.42 3.32
CA PRO A 61 16.31 16.60 4.76
C PRO A 61 16.67 15.35 5.58
N ARG A 62 16.56 14.15 4.97
CA ARG A 62 16.90 12.87 5.62
C ARG A 62 18.41 12.71 5.78
N VAL A 63 19.21 13.20 4.82
CA VAL A 63 20.67 13.29 4.96
C VAL A 63 21.05 14.11 6.19
N GLY A 64 20.45 15.29 6.36
CA GLY A 64 20.67 16.15 7.53
C GLY A 64 20.33 15.43 8.84
N ARG A 65 19.13 14.85 8.93
CA ARG A 65 18.69 14.09 10.13
C ARG A 65 19.62 12.92 10.47
N VAL A 66 20.05 12.13 9.49
CA VAL A 66 20.97 11.00 9.72
C VAL A 66 22.35 11.50 10.15
N GLY A 67 22.86 12.59 9.55
CA GLY A 67 24.12 13.20 9.95
C GLY A 67 24.10 13.74 11.37
N GLU A 68 23.04 14.43 11.77
CA GLU A 68 22.83 14.93 13.14
C GLU A 68 22.77 13.78 14.15
N ARG A 69 22.02 12.71 13.84
CA ARG A 69 21.93 11.51 14.69
C ARG A 69 23.28 10.82 14.84
N LEU A 70 24.02 10.65 13.75
CA LEU A 70 25.36 10.08 13.78
C LEU A 70 26.32 10.94 14.62
N GLY A 71 26.30 12.26 14.43
CA GLY A 71 27.11 13.20 15.21
C GLY A 71 26.77 13.19 16.70
N ARG A 72 25.48 13.05 17.06
CA ARG A 72 25.02 12.90 18.45
C ARG A 72 25.56 11.61 19.07
N LEU A 73 25.47 10.49 18.37
CA LEU A 73 25.91 9.18 18.88
C LEU A 73 27.43 9.11 19.01
N ASN A 74 28.19 9.65 18.06
CA ASN A 74 29.67 9.71 18.09
C ASN A 74 30.24 10.48 19.29
N ARG A 75 29.47 11.42 19.86
CA ARG A 75 29.91 12.21 21.04
C ARG A 75 29.72 11.47 22.37
N LYS A 76 28.98 10.36 22.38
CA LYS A 76 28.74 9.59 23.61
C LYS A 76 29.95 8.73 23.94
N ARG A 77 30.31 8.64 25.22
CA ARG A 77 31.38 7.75 25.71
C ARG A 77 31.01 6.27 25.62
N SER A 78 29.71 5.96 25.72
CA SER A 78 29.14 4.63 25.59
C SER A 78 27.73 4.73 25.01
N LEU A 79 27.27 3.66 24.36
CA LEU A 79 25.95 3.56 23.74
C LEU A 79 25.14 2.45 24.42
N SER A 80 23.85 2.71 24.70
CA SER A 80 22.92 1.64 25.09
C SER A 80 22.73 0.63 23.95
N PHE A 81 22.11 -0.52 24.23
CA PHE A 81 21.84 -1.52 23.19
C PHE A 81 21.01 -0.98 22.01
N ASP A 82 19.97 -0.20 22.30
CA ASP A 82 19.15 0.42 21.25
C ASP A 82 19.92 1.50 20.49
N GLU A 83 20.79 2.25 21.17
CA GLU A 83 21.66 3.24 20.53
C GLU A 83 22.75 2.60 19.68
N GLN A 84 23.23 1.41 20.03
CA GLN A 84 24.15 0.64 19.19
C GLN A 84 23.45 0.20 17.90
N LYS A 85 22.19 -0.26 17.97
CA LYS A 85 21.39 -0.59 16.78
C LYS A 85 21.16 0.64 15.90
N GLU A 86 20.77 1.76 16.51
CA GLU A 86 20.61 3.03 15.81
C GLU A 86 21.92 3.44 15.13
N TYR A 87 23.04 3.39 15.86
CA TYR A 87 24.37 3.74 15.38
C TYR A 87 24.76 2.92 14.15
N LEU A 88 24.57 1.61 14.18
CA LEU A 88 24.84 0.74 13.03
C LEU A 88 23.98 1.11 11.82
N ALA A 89 22.70 1.42 12.02
CA ALA A 89 21.80 1.84 10.94
C ALA A 89 22.24 3.16 10.32
N VAL A 90 22.52 4.19 11.13
CA VAL A 90 22.94 5.51 10.62
C VAL A 90 24.33 5.47 9.99
N CYS A 91 25.28 4.72 10.56
CA CYS A 91 26.62 4.54 9.98
C CYS A 91 26.56 3.88 8.60
N ARG A 92 25.78 2.80 8.46
CA ARG A 92 25.62 2.09 7.17
C ARG A 92 24.96 2.96 6.11
N ALA A 93 24.03 3.84 6.51
CA ALA A 93 23.37 4.77 5.59
C ALA A 93 24.27 5.95 5.19
N TRP A 94 25.05 6.48 6.15
CA TRP A 94 25.77 7.75 6.00
C TRP A 94 26.72 7.79 4.80
N GLY A 95 27.53 6.74 4.61
CA GLY A 95 28.59 6.73 3.59
C GLY A 95 28.11 6.96 2.15
N GLY A 96 26.87 6.55 1.83
CA GLY A 96 26.26 6.76 0.51
C GLY A 96 25.13 7.78 0.48
N ALA A 97 24.75 8.37 1.62
CA ALA A 97 23.52 9.15 1.74
C ALA A 97 23.51 10.44 0.89
N PRO A 98 24.54 11.30 0.96
CA PRO A 98 24.58 12.51 0.12
C PRO A 98 24.59 12.18 -1.38
N TYR A 99 25.43 11.21 -1.78
CA TYR A 99 25.54 10.77 -3.17
C TYR A 99 24.21 10.21 -3.70
N ALA A 100 23.52 9.39 -2.89
CA ALA A 100 22.22 8.84 -3.26
C ALA A 100 21.17 9.94 -3.41
N ALA A 101 21.11 10.91 -2.49
CA ALA A 101 20.17 12.02 -2.55
C ALA A 101 20.36 12.88 -3.83
N GLU A 102 21.60 13.08 -4.26
CA GLU A 102 21.92 13.83 -5.48
C GLU A 102 21.60 13.06 -6.77
N ASN A 103 21.70 11.73 -6.75
CA ASN A 103 21.63 10.89 -7.95
C ASN A 103 20.35 10.06 -8.09
N VAL A 104 19.45 10.06 -7.10
CA VAL A 104 18.26 9.18 -7.08
C VAL A 104 17.36 9.34 -8.31
N GLU A 105 17.15 10.57 -8.78
CA GLU A 105 16.29 10.84 -9.94
C GLU A 105 16.93 10.35 -11.23
N ARG A 106 18.25 10.52 -11.37
CA ARG A 106 19.01 9.97 -12.49
C ARG A 106 18.99 8.44 -12.49
N ALA A 107 19.09 7.82 -11.31
CA ALA A 107 18.96 6.37 -11.18
C ALA A 107 17.57 5.88 -11.61
N LYS A 108 16.49 6.55 -11.17
CA LYS A 108 15.12 6.23 -11.64
C LYS A 108 14.98 6.39 -13.16
N ALA A 109 15.51 7.48 -13.72
CA ALA A 109 15.45 7.73 -15.16
C ALA A 109 16.17 6.64 -15.97
N ARG A 110 17.34 6.18 -15.51
CA ARG A 110 18.07 5.07 -16.13
C ARG A 110 17.31 3.75 -16.05
N LEU A 111 16.67 3.46 -14.93
CA LEU A 111 15.83 2.26 -14.79
C LEU A 111 14.60 2.26 -15.72
N ARG A 112 14.23 3.42 -16.27
CA ARG A 112 13.14 3.63 -17.21
C ARG A 112 13.60 3.78 -18.66
N ASP A 113 14.90 3.75 -18.92
CA ASP A 113 15.48 3.98 -20.25
C ASP A 113 16.04 2.66 -20.81
N PRO A 114 15.57 2.18 -21.98
CA PRO A 114 16.02 0.93 -22.57
C PRO A 114 17.53 0.82 -22.78
N HIS A 115 18.20 1.90 -23.15
CA HIS A 115 19.63 1.86 -23.41
C HIS A 115 20.44 1.64 -22.14
N SER A 116 20.15 2.41 -21.09
CA SER A 116 20.88 2.32 -19.83
C SER A 116 20.40 1.20 -18.91
N PHE A 117 19.18 0.69 -19.07
CA PHE A 117 18.70 -0.47 -18.30
C PHE A 117 19.42 -1.77 -18.70
N TYR A 118 19.70 -1.98 -19.98
CA TYR A 118 20.38 -3.19 -20.46
C TYR A 118 21.92 -3.07 -20.47
N ASP A 119 22.46 -1.91 -20.08
CA ASP A 119 23.89 -1.74 -19.81
C ASP A 119 24.20 -2.18 -18.36
N PRO A 120 25.06 -3.20 -18.15
CA PRO A 120 25.30 -3.77 -16.82
C PRO A 120 25.85 -2.77 -15.80
N GLU A 121 26.74 -1.87 -16.21
CA GLU A 121 27.35 -0.87 -15.32
C GLU A 121 26.34 0.21 -14.92
N ALA A 122 25.58 0.73 -15.87
CA ALA A 122 24.53 1.71 -15.60
C ALA A 122 23.39 1.14 -14.76
N TYR A 123 23.03 -0.13 -14.97
CA TYR A 123 22.03 -0.83 -14.18
C TYR A 123 22.49 -1.04 -12.73
N ASP A 124 23.67 -1.63 -12.52
CA ASP A 124 24.24 -1.86 -11.18
C ASP A 124 24.41 -0.54 -10.42
N TRP A 125 24.91 0.51 -11.08
CA TRP A 125 24.99 1.83 -10.49
C TRP A 125 23.61 2.35 -10.04
N SER A 126 22.59 2.22 -10.90
CA SER A 126 21.24 2.71 -10.60
C SER A 126 20.63 1.96 -9.42
N VAL A 127 20.75 0.64 -9.39
CA VAL A 127 20.29 -0.20 -8.28
C VAL A 127 21.00 0.17 -6.98
N ARG A 128 22.33 0.39 -7.00
CA ARG A 128 23.08 0.81 -5.80
C ARG A 128 22.64 2.16 -5.26
N VAL A 129 22.37 3.13 -6.13
CA VAL A 129 21.85 4.45 -5.74
C VAL A 129 20.47 4.31 -5.08
N ILE A 130 19.56 3.55 -5.69
CA ILE A 130 18.21 3.32 -5.13
C ILE A 130 18.29 2.59 -3.78
N GLN A 131 19.13 1.55 -3.66
CA GLN A 131 19.32 0.85 -2.39
C GLN A 131 19.95 1.76 -1.32
N ALA A 132 20.88 2.64 -1.69
CA ALA A 132 21.44 3.62 -0.76
C ALA A 132 20.39 4.64 -0.29
N ALA A 133 19.50 5.09 -1.18
CA ALA A 133 18.37 5.95 -0.83
C ALA A 133 17.39 5.24 0.13
N LEU A 134 17.04 3.98 -0.13
CA LEU A 134 16.18 3.19 0.76
C LEU A 134 16.82 2.95 2.14
N ARG A 135 18.15 2.73 2.20
CA ARG A 135 18.90 2.67 3.47
C ARG A 135 18.88 3.99 4.22
N LEU A 136 19.03 5.13 3.52
CA LEU A 136 18.89 6.46 4.11
C LEU A 136 17.49 6.67 4.71
N ILE A 137 16.44 6.31 3.97
CA ILE A 137 15.06 6.38 4.46
C ILE A 137 14.90 5.52 5.72
N SER A 138 15.30 4.24 5.66
CA SER A 138 15.27 3.32 6.80
C SER A 138 15.97 3.90 8.03
N ALA A 139 17.21 4.40 7.88
CA ALA A 139 17.97 4.99 8.98
C ALA A 139 17.33 6.27 9.53
N SER A 140 16.74 7.11 8.67
CA SER A 140 16.04 8.32 9.11
C SER A 140 14.79 8.03 9.93
N HIS A 141 14.17 6.86 9.72
CA HIS A 141 12.99 6.33 10.41
C HIS A 141 13.33 5.14 11.32
N HIS A 142 14.59 5.00 11.77
CA HIS A 142 15.01 3.89 12.62
C HIS A 142 14.05 3.72 13.81
N PRO A 143 13.58 2.49 14.12
CA PRO A 143 14.09 1.18 13.68
C PRO A 143 13.45 0.56 12.42
N LEU A 144 12.82 1.36 11.55
CA LEU A 144 12.29 0.87 10.28
C LEU A 144 13.37 0.22 9.39
N GLU A 145 13.02 -0.91 8.78
CA GLU A 145 13.71 -1.45 7.61
C GLU A 145 12.79 -1.42 6.38
N LEU A 146 13.19 -0.63 5.38
CA LEU A 146 12.45 -0.44 4.15
C LEU A 146 13.25 -0.93 2.93
N SER A 147 12.61 -1.77 2.13
CA SER A 147 12.96 -2.03 0.73
C SER A 147 11.68 -2.11 -0.10
N PHE A 148 11.80 -2.24 -1.42
CA PHE A 148 10.63 -2.43 -2.29
C PHE A 148 9.73 -3.59 -1.89
N THR A 149 10.27 -4.64 -1.27
CA THR A 149 9.48 -5.83 -0.89
C THR A 149 9.44 -6.03 0.63
N ARG A 150 10.04 -5.13 1.41
CA ARG A 150 10.11 -5.21 2.87
C ARG A 150 9.66 -3.93 3.52
N TYR A 151 8.74 -4.04 4.48
CA TYR A 151 8.42 -3.00 5.44
C TYR A 151 8.41 -3.67 6.81
N SER A 152 9.47 -3.48 7.59
CA SER A 152 9.64 -4.12 8.89
C SER A 152 9.83 -3.07 9.97
N THR A 153 9.03 -3.17 11.02
CA THR A 153 9.10 -2.33 12.21
C THR A 153 9.26 -3.26 13.42
N PRO A 154 9.54 -2.75 14.63
CA PRO A 154 9.60 -3.58 15.84
C PRO A 154 8.25 -4.20 16.22
N PHE A 155 7.17 -3.76 15.57
CA PHE A 155 5.84 -4.25 15.79
C PHE A 155 5.58 -5.46 14.88
N HIS A 156 4.91 -6.48 15.41
CA HIS A 156 4.49 -7.61 14.60
C HIS A 156 3.35 -7.25 13.65
N MET A 157 2.74 -6.07 13.84
CA MET A 157 1.61 -5.55 13.06
C MET A 157 0.42 -6.51 13.08
N LEU A 158 0.29 -7.29 14.16
CA LEU A 158 -0.75 -8.30 14.37
C LEU A 158 -1.91 -7.77 15.21
N SER A 159 -1.80 -6.57 15.76
CA SER A 159 -2.85 -5.92 16.54
C SER A 159 -3.11 -4.49 16.08
N CYS A 160 -4.33 -3.99 16.31
CA CYS A 160 -4.66 -2.59 16.02
C CYS A 160 -3.79 -1.61 16.81
N GLU A 161 -3.41 -1.95 18.03
CA GLU A 161 -2.55 -1.14 18.89
C GLU A 161 -1.14 -1.01 18.31
N GLU A 162 -0.59 -2.10 17.79
CA GLU A 162 0.71 -2.12 17.11
C GLU A 162 0.69 -1.31 15.82
N ILE A 163 -0.36 -1.44 15.02
CA ILE A 163 -0.54 -0.63 13.80
C ILE A 163 -0.64 0.85 14.15
N LEU A 164 -1.43 1.22 15.17
CA LEU A 164 -1.53 2.60 15.65
C LEU A 164 -0.22 3.10 16.26
N ALA A 165 0.59 2.21 16.86
CA ALA A 165 1.92 2.56 17.34
C ALA A 165 2.89 2.84 16.19
N ASP A 166 2.78 2.10 15.07
CA ASP A 166 3.53 2.37 13.84
C ASP A 166 3.13 3.69 13.15
N MET A 167 1.92 4.19 13.43
CA MET A 167 1.42 5.46 12.94
C MET A 167 1.88 6.68 13.75
N ARG A 168 2.61 6.49 14.85
CA ARG A 168 3.10 7.61 15.66
C ARG A 168 4.04 8.49 14.84
N GLU A 169 4.01 9.79 15.10
CA GLU A 169 4.74 10.79 14.31
C GLU A 169 6.21 10.41 14.12
N GLY A 170 6.62 10.25 12.85
CA GLY A 170 8.01 10.07 12.46
C GLY A 170 8.46 8.64 12.14
N THR A 171 7.65 7.60 12.30
CA THR A 171 8.05 6.21 11.99
C THR A 171 7.73 5.77 10.56
N ASN A 172 6.64 6.26 9.97
CA ASN A 172 6.22 5.87 8.62
C ASN A 172 6.65 6.90 7.55
N PRO A 173 7.47 6.50 6.54
CA PRO A 173 7.95 7.40 5.50
C PRO A 173 6.91 7.76 4.44
N PHE A 174 5.79 7.04 4.36
CA PHE A 174 4.73 7.22 3.37
C PHE A 174 3.58 8.12 3.86
N LEU A 175 3.60 8.53 5.13
CA LEU A 175 2.48 9.27 5.74
C LEU A 175 2.15 10.57 5.00
N ASP A 176 3.17 11.35 4.63
CA ASP A 176 2.99 12.57 3.83
C ASP A 176 2.28 12.29 2.50
N TYR A 177 2.63 11.21 1.81
CA TYR A 177 1.96 10.82 0.57
C TYR A 177 0.47 10.50 0.81
N TYR A 178 0.13 9.82 1.90
CA TYR A 178 -1.27 9.50 2.23
C TYR A 178 -2.10 10.74 2.56
N GLU A 179 -1.57 11.61 3.41
CA GLU A 179 -2.27 12.81 3.89
C GLU A 179 -2.38 13.89 2.82
N SER A 180 -1.45 13.93 1.87
CA SER A 180 -1.46 14.92 0.79
C SER A 180 -2.04 14.36 -0.52
N HIS A 181 -1.37 13.40 -1.16
CA HIS A 181 -1.68 12.97 -2.53
C HIS A 181 -2.87 12.04 -2.58
N LEU A 182 -2.87 11.00 -1.72
CA LEU A 182 -3.96 10.04 -1.69
C LEU A 182 -5.27 10.69 -1.23
N ALA A 183 -5.23 11.50 -0.17
CA ALA A 183 -6.39 12.24 0.31
C ALA A 183 -6.94 13.22 -0.75
N ARG A 184 -6.08 13.91 -1.51
CA ARG A 184 -6.52 14.76 -2.64
C ARG A 184 -7.18 13.94 -3.74
N ALA A 185 -6.63 12.78 -4.09
CA ALA A 185 -7.22 11.89 -5.07
C ALA A 185 -8.62 11.43 -4.64
N VAL A 186 -8.78 11.01 -3.38
CA VAL A 186 -10.09 10.61 -2.83
C VAL A 186 -11.10 11.77 -2.87
N ASN A 187 -10.67 12.98 -2.50
CA ASN A 187 -11.51 14.19 -2.58
C ASN A 187 -11.94 14.54 -4.01
N ALA A 188 -11.03 14.42 -4.98
CA ALA A 188 -11.31 14.71 -6.39
C ALA A 188 -12.26 13.67 -6.99
N GLU A 189 -12.00 12.39 -6.73
CA GLU A 189 -12.79 11.30 -7.28
C GLU A 189 -14.17 11.17 -6.64
N ARG A 190 -14.33 11.58 -5.38
CA ARG A 190 -15.54 11.44 -4.55
C ARG A 190 -16.14 10.01 -4.60
N PRO A 191 -15.35 8.96 -4.32
CA PRO A 191 -15.85 7.60 -4.34
C PRO A 191 -16.86 7.36 -3.20
N GLY A 192 -17.86 6.52 -3.44
CA GLY A 192 -18.72 5.99 -2.37
C GLY A 192 -18.09 4.77 -1.69
N LEU A 193 -17.14 4.11 -2.36
CA LEU A 193 -16.40 2.97 -1.81
C LEU A 193 -14.91 3.04 -2.19
N VAL A 194 -14.04 2.74 -1.23
CA VAL A 194 -12.61 2.48 -1.47
C VAL A 194 -12.30 1.03 -1.15
N GLY A 195 -11.74 0.31 -2.12
CA GLY A 195 -11.19 -1.03 -1.94
C GLY A 195 -9.68 -1.00 -1.79
N ILE A 196 -9.13 -1.61 -0.75
CA ILE A 196 -7.67 -1.70 -0.52
C ILE A 196 -7.24 -3.15 -0.71
N SER A 197 -6.45 -3.42 -1.75
CA SER A 197 -6.00 -4.76 -2.11
C SER A 197 -4.62 -5.07 -1.54
N MET A 198 -4.58 -5.84 -0.46
CA MET A 198 -3.35 -6.26 0.24
C MET A 198 -2.97 -7.67 -0.20
N VAL A 199 -2.02 -7.76 -1.11
CA VAL A 199 -1.58 -9.01 -1.71
C VAL A 199 -0.46 -9.64 -0.90
N PHE A 200 0.52 -8.84 -0.50
CA PHE A 200 1.71 -9.30 0.20
C PHE A 200 1.66 -8.94 1.70
N PRO A 201 2.27 -9.74 2.59
CA PRO A 201 2.34 -9.41 4.01
C PRO A 201 2.93 -8.02 4.30
N ALA A 202 3.93 -7.58 3.53
CA ALA A 202 4.55 -6.26 3.65
C ALA A 202 3.59 -5.08 3.39
N GLN A 203 2.42 -5.35 2.80
CA GLN A 203 1.39 -4.35 2.52
C GLN A 203 0.37 -4.18 3.65
N LEU A 204 0.27 -5.13 4.58
CA LEU A 204 -0.75 -5.10 5.64
C LEU A 204 -0.66 -3.82 6.47
N ALA A 205 0.57 -3.46 6.87
CA ALA A 205 0.86 -2.26 7.61
C ALA A 205 0.26 -1.01 6.94
N GLN A 206 0.65 -0.75 5.71
CA GLN A 206 0.22 0.44 4.99
C GLN A 206 -1.27 0.38 4.63
N GLY A 207 -1.79 -0.80 4.30
CA GLY A 207 -3.21 -0.98 4.02
C GLY A 207 -4.09 -0.62 5.22
N PHE A 208 -3.71 -1.00 6.43
CA PHE A 208 -4.41 -0.59 7.65
C PHE A 208 -4.28 0.91 7.94
N ILE A 209 -3.09 1.49 7.73
CA ILE A 209 -2.84 2.93 7.92
C ILE A 209 -3.69 3.75 6.96
N ILE A 210 -3.71 3.39 5.68
CA ILE A 210 -4.56 4.02 4.66
C ILE A 210 -6.03 3.88 5.06
N ALA A 211 -6.48 2.68 5.42
CA ALA A 211 -7.87 2.45 5.83
C ALA A 211 -8.27 3.33 7.02
N TRP A 212 -7.41 3.43 8.03
CA TRP A 212 -7.61 4.29 9.20
C TRP A 212 -7.73 5.77 8.82
N LEU A 213 -6.78 6.29 8.03
CA LEU A 213 -6.77 7.68 7.58
C LEU A 213 -8.04 8.00 6.79
N LEU A 214 -8.44 7.10 5.89
CA LEU A 214 -9.64 7.27 5.07
C LEU A 214 -10.91 7.28 5.92
N ARG A 215 -11.03 6.36 6.89
CA ARG A 215 -12.20 6.31 7.78
C ARG A 215 -12.34 7.55 8.65
N ARG A 216 -11.23 8.18 9.03
CA ARG A 216 -11.24 9.43 9.81
C ARG A 216 -11.48 10.66 8.93
N GLY A 217 -10.87 10.72 7.75
CA GLY A 217 -10.99 11.86 6.83
C GLY A 217 -12.30 11.88 6.05
N PHE A 218 -12.93 10.72 5.81
CA PHE A 218 -14.10 10.57 4.96
C PHE A 218 -15.19 9.71 5.64
N PRO A 219 -15.98 10.27 6.58
CA PRO A 219 -16.91 9.48 7.40
C PRO A 219 -18.00 8.71 6.62
N ASN A 220 -18.36 9.20 5.43
CA ASN A 220 -19.38 8.57 4.58
C ASN A 220 -18.80 7.55 3.59
N LEU A 221 -17.48 7.41 3.52
CA LEU A 221 -16.82 6.49 2.61
C LEU A 221 -16.88 5.07 3.16
N HIS A 222 -17.34 4.11 2.33
CA HIS A 222 -17.24 2.71 2.67
C HIS A 222 -15.84 2.19 2.35
N VAL A 223 -15.04 1.86 3.37
CA VAL A 223 -13.69 1.31 3.19
C VAL A 223 -13.75 -0.20 3.28
N VAL A 224 -13.39 -0.91 2.21
CA VAL A 224 -13.30 -2.38 2.16
C VAL A 224 -11.86 -2.82 1.99
N GLY A 225 -11.42 -3.77 2.83
CA GLY A 225 -10.11 -4.41 2.68
C GLY A 225 -10.26 -5.75 1.97
N GLY A 226 -9.29 -6.13 1.14
CA GLY A 226 -9.24 -7.46 0.55
C GLY A 226 -7.83 -7.87 0.16
N GLY A 227 -7.74 -8.96 -0.60
CA GLY A 227 -6.49 -9.53 -1.11
C GLY A 227 -5.97 -10.71 -0.29
N PRO A 228 -5.07 -11.53 -0.87
CA PRO A 228 -4.56 -12.75 -0.23
C PRO A 228 -3.97 -12.57 1.16
N ALA A 229 -3.16 -11.52 1.40
CA ALA A 229 -2.54 -11.30 2.70
C ALA A 229 -3.58 -11.00 3.79
N LEU A 230 -4.56 -10.14 3.48
CA LEU A 230 -5.63 -9.83 4.43
C LEU A 230 -6.58 -11.04 4.62
N THR A 231 -6.84 -11.80 3.56
CA THR A 231 -7.60 -13.05 3.64
C THR A 231 -6.95 -14.01 4.62
N GLN A 232 -5.66 -14.31 4.44
CA GLN A 232 -4.92 -15.23 5.32
C GLN A 232 -4.87 -14.74 6.76
N LEU A 233 -4.79 -13.43 6.99
CA LEU A 233 -4.91 -12.87 8.32
C LEU A 233 -6.32 -13.12 8.88
N ALA A 234 -7.38 -12.72 8.17
CA ALA A 234 -8.76 -12.76 8.63
C ALA A 234 -9.26 -14.18 8.94
N ILE A 235 -8.98 -15.16 8.07
CA ILE A 235 -9.50 -16.53 8.23
C ILE A 235 -8.83 -17.30 9.38
N ARG A 236 -7.61 -16.90 9.78
CA ARG A 236 -6.84 -17.53 10.86
C ARG A 236 -7.11 -16.91 12.23
N GLN A 237 -7.85 -15.80 12.31
CA GLN A 237 -8.24 -15.20 13.58
C GLN A 237 -9.48 -15.84 14.19
N ASN A 238 -9.57 -15.79 15.52
CA ASN A 238 -10.84 -15.98 16.23
C ASN A 238 -11.74 -14.73 16.06
N ASP A 239 -13.03 -14.88 16.40
CA ASP A 239 -14.01 -13.81 16.22
C ASP A 239 -13.66 -12.53 16.99
N ALA A 240 -13.07 -12.65 18.18
CA ALA A 240 -12.66 -11.51 18.99
C ALA A 240 -11.54 -10.69 18.32
N ALA A 241 -10.53 -11.35 17.75
CA ALA A 241 -9.45 -10.69 17.01
C ALA A 241 -9.94 -10.15 15.66
N LEU A 242 -10.81 -10.89 14.95
CA LEU A 242 -11.40 -10.47 13.68
C LEU A 242 -12.25 -9.21 13.84
N ARG A 243 -13.00 -9.08 14.95
CA ARG A 243 -13.74 -7.86 15.31
C ARG A 243 -12.87 -6.62 15.37
N LYS A 244 -11.61 -6.74 15.82
CA LYS A 244 -10.69 -5.61 15.92
C LYS A 244 -10.38 -5.00 14.55
N LEU A 245 -10.39 -5.78 13.47
CA LEU A 245 -10.15 -5.28 12.11
C LEU A 245 -11.21 -4.26 11.64
N PHE A 246 -12.41 -4.29 12.22
CA PHE A 246 -13.48 -3.33 11.91
C PHE A 246 -13.27 -1.94 12.52
N ALA A 247 -12.17 -1.73 13.26
CA ALA A 247 -11.64 -0.40 13.53
C ALA A 247 -11.11 0.28 12.25
N PHE A 248 -10.62 -0.50 11.29
CA PHE A 248 -10.00 -0.02 10.05
C PHE A 248 -10.93 -0.09 8.85
N PHE A 249 -11.76 -1.13 8.74
CA PHE A 249 -12.64 -1.34 7.58
C PHE A 249 -14.11 -1.33 7.96
N ASN A 250 -14.96 -1.02 6.98
CA ASN A 250 -16.40 -1.21 7.05
C ASN A 250 -16.79 -2.66 6.71
N SER A 251 -16.05 -3.29 5.79
CA SER A 251 -16.17 -4.70 5.44
C SER A 251 -14.83 -5.25 4.98
N ILE A 252 -14.70 -6.59 4.97
CA ILE A 252 -13.54 -7.27 4.40
C ILE A 252 -14.05 -8.25 3.33
N VAL A 253 -13.37 -8.31 2.20
CA VAL A 253 -13.56 -9.36 1.20
C VAL A 253 -12.45 -10.38 1.38
N ALA A 254 -12.82 -11.61 1.73
CA ALA A 254 -11.91 -12.74 1.89
C ALA A 254 -12.00 -13.66 0.67
N TYR A 255 -10.88 -14.29 0.31
CA TYR A 255 -10.75 -15.13 -0.89
C TYR A 255 -10.82 -14.29 -2.17
N GLU A 256 -11.52 -14.78 -3.19
CA GLU A 256 -11.73 -14.10 -4.46
C GLU A 256 -12.75 -12.98 -4.34
N GLY A 257 -12.52 -11.91 -5.10
CA GLY A 257 -13.08 -10.59 -4.81
C GLY A 257 -14.02 -10.04 -5.86
N GLU A 258 -14.09 -10.65 -7.03
CA GLU A 258 -14.76 -10.14 -8.22
C GLU A 258 -16.27 -10.06 -7.98
N GLN A 259 -16.93 -11.19 -7.78
CA GLN A 259 -18.37 -11.26 -7.48
C GLN A 259 -18.68 -10.67 -6.11
N ALA A 260 -17.80 -10.89 -5.13
CA ALA A 260 -17.99 -10.41 -3.76
C ALA A 260 -18.05 -8.88 -3.71
N LEU A 261 -17.10 -8.20 -4.34
CA LEU A 261 -17.04 -6.74 -4.39
C LEU A 261 -18.14 -6.16 -5.28
N TRP A 262 -18.44 -6.78 -6.42
CA TRP A 262 -19.57 -6.37 -7.26
C TRP A 262 -20.89 -6.44 -6.49
N ALA A 263 -21.17 -7.56 -5.82
CA ALA A 263 -22.39 -7.75 -5.04
C ALA A 263 -22.45 -6.78 -3.86
N LEU A 264 -21.32 -6.51 -3.20
CA LEU A 264 -21.21 -5.50 -2.14
C LEU A 264 -21.56 -4.11 -2.66
N ILE A 265 -20.98 -3.68 -3.80
CA ILE A 265 -21.27 -2.40 -4.44
C ILE A 265 -22.77 -2.27 -4.73
N GLN A 266 -23.38 -3.30 -5.31
CA GLN A 266 -24.82 -3.33 -5.61
C GLN A 266 -25.70 -3.25 -4.35
N ARG A 267 -25.26 -3.84 -3.24
CA ARG A 267 -25.99 -3.81 -1.96
C ARG A 267 -25.95 -2.42 -1.33
N LEU A 268 -24.76 -1.82 -1.29
CA LEU A 268 -24.52 -0.50 -0.71
C LEU A 268 -25.21 0.61 -1.53
N GLN A 269 -25.19 0.51 -2.87
CA GLN A 269 -25.93 1.42 -3.76
C GLN A 269 -27.43 1.48 -3.45
N ARG A 270 -28.01 0.37 -2.96
CA ARG A 270 -29.43 0.28 -2.57
C ARG A 270 -29.68 0.62 -1.10
N GLY A 271 -28.67 1.09 -0.37
CA GLY A 271 -28.76 1.39 1.06
C GLY A 271 -29.03 0.15 1.92
N ARG A 272 -28.57 -1.03 1.49
CA ARG A 272 -28.79 -2.32 2.19
C ARG A 272 -27.49 -2.85 2.79
N ASP A 273 -27.61 -3.48 3.96
CA ASP A 273 -26.50 -4.18 4.60
C ASP A 273 -26.03 -5.40 3.77
N PRO A 274 -24.74 -5.77 3.83
CA PRO A 274 -24.13 -6.86 3.05
C PRO A 274 -24.45 -8.28 3.57
N VAL A 275 -25.56 -8.44 4.29
CA VAL A 275 -25.94 -9.72 4.90
C VAL A 275 -26.10 -10.81 3.84
N GLY A 276 -25.50 -11.98 4.09
CA GLY A 276 -25.60 -13.16 3.24
C GLY A 276 -24.72 -13.15 2.00
N LEU A 277 -23.92 -12.11 1.77
CA LEU A 277 -22.92 -12.12 0.70
C LEU A 277 -21.80 -13.10 1.06
N ARG A 278 -21.53 -14.07 0.17
CA ARG A 278 -20.35 -14.94 0.28
C ARG A 278 -19.08 -14.11 0.13
N ASN A 279 -17.98 -14.58 0.73
CA ASN A 279 -16.68 -13.92 0.73
C ASN A 279 -16.66 -12.53 1.40
N VAL A 280 -17.79 -11.98 1.87
CA VAL A 280 -17.84 -10.68 2.57
C VAL A 280 -17.96 -10.92 4.08
N ILE A 281 -16.97 -10.42 4.82
CA ILE A 281 -16.98 -10.33 6.27
C ILE A 281 -17.51 -8.95 6.66
N TRP A 282 -18.51 -8.92 7.53
CA TRP A 282 -19.13 -7.68 8.00
C TRP A 282 -19.53 -7.76 9.47
N LEU A 283 -19.42 -6.65 10.18
CA LEU A 283 -19.84 -6.51 11.57
C LEU A 283 -21.11 -5.66 11.63
N ASP A 284 -22.24 -6.28 12.03
CA ASP A 284 -23.44 -5.55 12.41
C ASP A 284 -23.18 -4.84 13.73
N ARG A 285 -22.86 -3.54 13.65
CA ARG A 285 -22.59 -2.73 14.84
C ARG A 285 -23.83 -2.51 15.72
N LYS A 286 -25.05 -2.66 15.18
CA LYS A 286 -26.29 -2.50 15.96
C LYS A 286 -26.59 -3.74 16.80
N ARG A 287 -26.32 -4.92 16.23
CA ARG A 287 -26.55 -6.22 16.90
C ARG A 287 -25.29 -6.84 17.48
N ASP A 288 -24.16 -6.15 17.36
CA ASP A 288 -22.83 -6.64 17.69
C ASP A 288 -22.54 -8.05 17.12
N THR A 289 -23.00 -8.32 15.91
CA THR A 289 -22.96 -9.65 15.28
C THR A 289 -21.95 -9.68 14.12
N LEU A 290 -21.00 -10.61 14.19
CA LEU A 290 -20.05 -10.84 13.10
C LEU A 290 -20.67 -11.79 12.08
N HIS A 291 -20.75 -11.35 10.83
CA HIS A 291 -21.20 -12.15 9.70
C HIS A 291 -20.00 -12.56 8.86
N PHE A 292 -19.76 -13.87 8.77
CA PHE A 292 -18.74 -14.44 7.91
C PHE A 292 -19.17 -15.83 7.44
N ASN A 293 -19.46 -15.97 6.14
CA ASN A 293 -19.55 -17.29 5.54
C ASN A 293 -18.14 -17.81 5.22
N ARG A 294 -17.70 -18.84 5.93
CA ARG A 294 -16.35 -19.43 5.79
C ARG A 294 -16.21 -20.29 4.54
N GLU A 295 -17.31 -20.70 3.90
CA GLU A 295 -17.29 -21.40 2.62
C GLU A 295 -16.94 -20.42 1.49
N PRO A 296 -15.80 -20.61 0.80
CA PRO A 296 -15.39 -19.71 -0.27
C PRO A 296 -16.33 -19.86 -1.48
N LEU A 297 -16.71 -18.71 -2.04
CA LEU A 297 -17.19 -18.65 -3.42
C LEU A 297 -15.96 -18.65 -4.34
N LEU A 298 -15.92 -19.63 -5.24
CA LEU A 298 -14.94 -19.70 -6.33
C LEU A 298 -15.49 -19.00 -7.58
N GLU A 299 -14.63 -18.23 -8.22
CA GLU A 299 -14.84 -17.52 -9.47
C GLU A 299 -14.67 -18.47 -10.64
N ASP A 300 -15.43 -18.21 -11.68
CA ASP A 300 -15.27 -18.87 -12.95
C ASP A 300 -14.19 -18.12 -13.75
N LEU A 301 -12.98 -18.67 -13.76
CA LEU A 301 -11.82 -18.07 -14.42
C LEU A 301 -12.05 -17.85 -15.92
N ASP A 302 -12.81 -18.73 -16.57
CA ASP A 302 -13.12 -18.64 -18.01
C ASP A 302 -14.09 -17.48 -18.32
N ALA A 303 -14.80 -16.99 -17.31
CA ALA A 303 -15.73 -15.88 -17.42
C ALA A 303 -15.10 -14.52 -17.06
N LEU A 304 -13.82 -14.48 -16.66
CA LEU A 304 -13.13 -13.24 -16.33
C LEU A 304 -12.71 -12.49 -17.60
N PRO A 305 -12.90 -11.16 -17.65
CA PRO A 305 -12.46 -10.36 -18.79
C PRO A 305 -10.93 -10.23 -18.83
N CYS A 306 -10.41 -9.79 -19.97
CA CYS A 306 -9.03 -9.34 -20.09
C CYS A 306 -8.70 -8.23 -19.07
N PRO A 307 -7.48 -8.18 -18.54
CA PRO A 307 -7.10 -7.17 -17.55
C PRO A 307 -7.15 -5.76 -18.14
N ASP A 308 -7.61 -4.82 -17.32
CA ASP A 308 -7.75 -3.42 -17.69
C ASP A 308 -6.73 -2.56 -16.91
N TYR A 309 -5.82 -1.95 -17.66
CA TYR A 309 -4.75 -1.10 -17.12
C TYR A 309 -5.10 0.40 -17.17
N ASP A 310 -6.34 0.77 -17.50
CA ASP A 310 -6.79 2.15 -17.50
C ASP A 310 -6.78 2.74 -16.08
N GLY A 311 -6.02 3.83 -15.94
CA GLY A 311 -5.81 4.55 -14.68
C GLY A 311 -4.49 4.25 -13.98
N TYR A 312 -3.71 3.27 -14.48
CA TYR A 312 -2.39 2.99 -13.91
C TYR A 312 -1.34 4.04 -14.33
N PRO A 313 -0.39 4.40 -13.44
CA PRO A 313 0.70 5.31 -13.76
C PRO A 313 1.83 4.56 -14.52
N LEU A 314 1.55 4.06 -15.71
CA LEU A 314 2.42 3.14 -16.45
C LEU A 314 3.85 3.65 -16.70
N LYS A 315 4.03 4.98 -16.79
CA LYS A 315 5.35 5.63 -16.96
C LYS A 315 6.16 5.75 -15.67
N ALA A 316 5.56 5.49 -14.52
CA ALA A 316 6.22 5.62 -13.22
C ALA A 316 7.00 4.36 -12.84
N TYR A 317 6.63 3.19 -13.36
CA TYR A 317 7.32 1.93 -13.02
C TYR A 317 8.81 1.97 -13.38
N LEU A 318 9.64 1.32 -12.56
CA LEU A 318 11.10 1.25 -12.72
C LEU A 318 11.50 0.14 -13.70
N SER A 319 10.99 0.22 -14.93
CA SER A 319 11.26 -0.71 -16.02
C SER A 319 11.36 0.08 -17.35
N PRO A 320 12.24 -0.31 -18.29
CA PRO A 320 12.43 0.39 -19.55
C PRO A 320 11.28 0.15 -20.53
N SER A 321 10.59 -0.98 -20.36
CA SER A 321 9.51 -1.44 -21.20
C SER A 321 8.29 -1.70 -20.34
N LEU A 322 7.12 -1.47 -20.92
CA LEU A 322 5.87 -1.77 -20.25
C LEU A 322 5.69 -3.29 -20.18
N VAL A 323 5.84 -3.84 -18.97
CA VAL A 323 5.52 -5.25 -18.68
C VAL A 323 4.13 -5.28 -18.05
N LEU A 324 3.16 -5.79 -18.80
CA LEU A 324 1.79 -5.98 -18.33
C LEU A 324 1.59 -7.47 -18.06
N PRO A 325 1.50 -7.90 -16.79
CA PRO A 325 1.23 -9.30 -16.51
C PRO A 325 -0.13 -9.71 -17.08
N TYR A 326 -0.17 -10.86 -17.75
CA TYR A 326 -1.37 -11.54 -18.19
C TYR A 326 -1.28 -12.96 -17.65
N SER A 327 -2.28 -13.39 -16.89
CA SER A 327 -2.36 -14.71 -16.26
C SER A 327 -3.59 -15.46 -16.73
#